data_AF-A0A843ICZ4-F1
#
_entry.id   AF-A0A843ICZ4-F1
#
_cell.length_a   1.000
_cell.length_b   1.000
_cell.length_c   1.000
_cell.angle_alpha   90.00
_cell.angle_beta   90.00
_cell.angle_gamma   90.00
#
_symmetry.space_group_name_H-M   'P 1'
#
loop_
_entity.id
_entity.type
_entity.pdbx_description
1 polymer ?
#
loop_
_entity_poly.entity_id
_entity_poly.type
_entity_poly.pdbx_seq_one_letter_code
_entity_poly.pdbx_strand_id
1 'polypeptide(L)'
;YFVDWGDGTTTDWLGPYLSGTQIHQTHSWADEGSYTVKVKAKDSMNSESDWGELTVAMPTEYKFTLLGFIQQLLGMFPNLFPILRHLVGY
;
A
#
# COMPACT_ATOMS: atom_id res chain seq x y z
N TYR A 1 10.54 -10.94 -7.82
CA TYR A 1 9.43 -10.16 -8.41
C TYR A 1 9.78 -8.70 -8.39
N PHE A 2 9.42 -7.98 -9.43
CA PHE A 2 9.56 -6.52 -9.54
C PHE A 2 8.17 -5.95 -9.74
N VAL A 3 7.82 -4.93 -8.96
CA VAL A 3 6.53 -4.26 -9.03
C VAL A 3 6.76 -2.79 -9.37
N ASP A 4 6.07 -2.32 -10.39
CA ASP A 4 5.92 -0.91 -10.73
C ASP A 4 4.51 -0.48 -10.35
N TRP A 5 4.39 0.52 -9.48
CA TRP A 5 3.09 0.97 -8.98
C TRP A 5 2.40 1.99 -9.89
N GLY A 6 3.05 2.41 -10.98
CA GLY A 6 2.48 3.31 -11.98
C GLY A 6 2.46 4.79 -11.55
N ASP A 7 3.00 5.12 -10.39
CA ASP A 7 3.17 6.49 -9.87
C ASP A 7 4.64 6.96 -9.87
N GLY A 8 5.50 6.19 -10.54
CA GLY A 8 6.96 6.40 -10.55
C GLY A 8 7.68 5.74 -9.38
N THR A 9 6.95 5.11 -8.44
CA THR A 9 7.55 4.26 -7.41
C THR A 9 7.57 2.81 -7.88
N THR A 10 8.68 2.14 -7.56
CA THR A 10 8.88 0.73 -7.90
C THR A 10 9.49 0.02 -6.70
N THR A 11 9.34 -1.29 -6.64
CA THR A 11 10.07 -2.12 -5.69
C THR A 11 11.40 -2.52 -6.29
N ASP A 12 12.42 -2.73 -5.45
CA ASP A 12 13.56 -3.54 -5.85
C ASP A 12 13.14 -4.98 -6.17
N TRP A 13 14.06 -5.79 -6.69
CA TRP A 13 13.82 -7.21 -6.92
C TRP A 13 13.55 -7.94 -5.61
N LEU A 14 12.28 -8.27 -5.39
CA LEU A 14 11.81 -9.04 -4.24
C LEU A 14 12.17 -10.52 -4.42
N GLY A 15 12.81 -11.11 -3.41
CA GLY A 15 13.11 -12.54 -3.35
C GLY A 15 14.53 -12.85 -2.89
N PRO A 16 15.02 -14.07 -3.15
CA PRO A 16 14.39 -15.16 -3.92
C PRO A 16 13.20 -15.81 -3.21
N TYR A 17 12.21 -16.28 -3.99
CA TYR A 17 11.05 -17.03 -3.48
C TYR A 17 10.92 -18.35 -4.22
N LEU A 18 10.37 -19.37 -3.55
CA LEU A 18 10.06 -20.66 -4.19
C LEU A 18 8.86 -20.49 -5.14
N SER A 19 8.87 -21.21 -6.26
CA SER A 19 7.75 -21.23 -7.20
C SER A 19 6.44 -21.61 -6.50
N GLY A 20 5.38 -20.84 -6.77
CA GLY A 20 4.06 -21.03 -6.14
C GLY A 20 3.89 -20.34 -4.78
N THR A 21 4.93 -19.69 -4.24
CA THR A 21 4.80 -18.88 -3.01
C THR A 21 3.95 -17.65 -3.28
N GLN A 22 2.88 -17.46 -2.50
CA GLN A 22 2.09 -16.24 -2.53
C GLN A 22 2.81 -15.13 -1.76
N ILE A 23 2.92 -13.96 -2.36
CA ILE A 23 3.59 -12.79 -1.79
C ILE A 23 2.57 -11.65 -1.73
N HIS A 24 2.55 -10.93 -0.61
CA HIS A 24 1.70 -9.76 -0.42
C HIS A 24 2.57 -8.51 -0.38
N GLN A 25 2.20 -7.52 -1.17
CA GLN A 25 2.80 -6.19 -1.17
C GLN A 25 1.70 -5.16 -1.07
N THR A 26 1.97 -4.08 -0.34
CA THR A 26 1.02 -3.00 -0.10
C THR A 26 1.63 -1.68 -0.56
N HIS A 27 0.84 -0.90 -1.28
CA HIS A 27 1.21 0.45 -1.72
C HIS A 27 0.04 1.40 -1.50
N SER A 28 0.33 2.69 -1.41
CA SER A 28 -0.68 3.73 -1.22
C SER A 28 -0.35 4.91 -2.10
N TRP A 29 -1.35 5.38 -2.84
CA TRP A 29 -1.26 6.57 -3.68
C TRP A 29 -1.84 7.75 -2.92
N ALA A 30 -1.11 8.86 -2.88
CA ALA A 30 -1.56 10.09 -2.23
C ALA A 30 -2.50 10.90 -3.13
N ASP A 31 -2.25 10.87 -4.44
CA ASP A 31 -2.97 11.65 -5.42
C ASP A 31 -4.11 10.85 -6.05
N GLU A 32 -5.12 11.57 -6.55
CA GLU A 32 -6.16 10.96 -7.36
C GLU A 32 -5.63 10.55 -8.73
N GLY A 33 -6.14 9.45 -9.25
CA GLY A 33 -5.75 9.00 -10.57
C GLY A 33 -6.06 7.55 -10.85
N SER A 34 -5.74 7.15 -12.08
CA SER A 34 -5.76 5.76 -12.51
C SER A 34 -4.32 5.31 -12.69
N TYR A 35 -3.88 4.36 -11.88
CA TYR A 35 -2.52 3.86 -11.84
C TYR A 35 -2.47 2.44 -12.41
N THR A 36 -1.59 2.20 -13.39
CA THR A 36 -1.37 0.86 -13.94
C THR A 36 -0.23 0.20 -13.20
N VAL A 37 -0.57 -0.71 -12.30
CA VAL A 37 0.40 -1.54 -11.58
C VAL A 37 0.92 -2.62 -12.51
N LYS A 38 2.25 -2.75 -12.62
CA LYS A 38 2.89 -3.78 -13.44
C LYS A 38 3.75 -4.68 -12.57
N VAL A 39 3.70 -5.99 -12.83
CA VAL A 39 4.48 -6.98 -12.08
C VAL A 39 5.19 -7.91 -13.05
N LYS A 40 6.47 -8.18 -12.81
CA LYS A 40 7.23 -9.24 -13.50
C LYS A 40 8.02 -10.10 -12.53
N ALA A 41 8.30 -11.33 -12.94
CA ALA A 41 9.15 -12.28 -12.23
C ALA A 41 10.53 -12.36 -12.89
N LYS A 42 11.51 -12.85 -12.13
CA LYS A 42 12.84 -13.19 -12.62
C LYS A 42 13.29 -14.50 -11.99
N ASP A 43 13.88 -15.38 -12.79
CA ASP A 43 14.42 -16.65 -12.34
C ASP A 43 15.87 -16.54 -11.84
N SER A 44 16.43 -17.65 -11.34
CA SER A 44 17.82 -17.72 -10.87
C SER A 44 18.86 -17.57 -11.98
N MET A 45 18.45 -17.71 -13.25
CA MET A 45 19.30 -17.55 -14.43
C MET A 45 19.26 -16.11 -14.98
N ASN A 46 18.60 -15.19 -14.26
CA ASN A 46 18.35 -13.80 -14.67
C ASN A 46 17.42 -13.65 -15.88
N SER A 47 16.64 -14.67 -16.23
CA SER A 47 15.57 -14.55 -17.22
C SER A 47 14.37 -13.85 -16.59
N GLU A 48 13.83 -12.85 -17.28
CA GLU A 48 12.67 -12.07 -16.84
C GLU A 48 11.40 -12.55 -17.56
N SER A 49 10.27 -12.54 -16.85
CA SER A 49 8.96 -12.80 -17.47
C SER A 49 8.42 -11.56 -18.15
N ASP A 50 7.38 -11.76 -18.96
CA ASP A 50 6.52 -10.66 -19.39
C ASP A 50 5.86 -9.95 -18.21
N TRP A 51 5.42 -8.71 -18.45
CA TRP A 51 4.69 -7.91 -17.47
C TRP A 51 3.23 -8.37 -17.39
N GLY A 52 2.76 -8.62 -16.16
CA GLY A 52 1.34 -8.60 -15.84
C GLY A 52 0.92 -7.18 -15.45
N GLU A 53 -0.22 -6.70 -15.92
CA GLU A 53 -0.70 -5.35 -15.65
C GLU A 53 -2.08 -5.37 -14.96
N LEU A 54 -2.28 -4.45 -14.02
CA LEU A 54 -3.53 -4.24 -13.32
C LEU A 54 -3.78 -2.75 -13.13
N THR A 55 -4.88 -2.24 -13.67
CA THR A 55 -5.27 -0.83 -13.49
C THR A 55 -6.08 -0.66 -12.21
N VAL A 56 -5.64 0.27 -11.36
CA VAL A 56 -6.27 0.62 -10.09
C VAL A 56 -6.66 2.10 -10.13
N ALA A 57 -7.92 2.40 -9.81
CA ALA A 57 -8.41 3.78 -9.75
C ALA A 57 -8.51 4.26 -8.29
N MET A 58 -7.96 5.44 -8.02
CA MET A 58 -7.96 6.13 -6.73
C MET A 58 -8.80 7.41 -6.87
N PRO A 59 -10.10 7.37 -6.53
CA PRO A 59 -10.97 8.54 -6.60
C PRO A 59 -10.71 9.52 -5.44
N THR A 60 -10.79 10.83 -5.71
CA THR A 60 -10.57 11.94 -4.76
C THR A 60 -11.46 11.93 -3.52
N GLU A 61 -12.64 11.31 -3.58
CA GLU A 61 -13.60 11.39 -2.49
C GLU A 61 -13.25 10.42 -1.37
N TYR A 62 -12.23 10.75 -0.57
CA TYR A 62 -12.16 10.27 0.80
C TYR A 62 -13.24 10.98 1.63
N LYS A 63 -14.50 10.63 1.37
CA LYS A 63 -15.55 10.64 2.40
C LYS A 63 -15.33 9.47 3.37
N PHE A 64 -14.06 9.21 3.70
CA PHE A 64 -13.75 8.44 4.88
C PHE A 64 -14.25 9.33 6.00
N THR A 65 -15.24 8.86 6.75
CA THR A 65 -15.64 9.52 7.98
C THR A 65 -14.42 9.40 8.91
N LEU A 66 -13.38 10.22 8.73
CA LEU A 66 -12.19 10.28 9.59
C LEU A 66 -12.67 10.46 11.03
N LEU A 67 -13.72 11.26 11.21
CA LEU A 67 -14.52 11.32 12.43
C LEU A 67 -15.03 9.95 12.88
N GLY A 68 -15.70 9.17 12.03
CA GLY A 68 -16.21 7.83 12.38
C GLY A 68 -15.12 6.82 12.73
N PHE A 69 -14.01 6.80 11.99
CA PHE A 69 -12.86 5.97 12.32
C PHE A 69 -12.18 6.43 13.61
N ILE A 70 -11.98 7.73 13.81
CA ILE A 70 -11.43 8.30 15.05
C ILE A 70 -12.37 7.97 16.22
N GLN A 71 -13.70 8.03 16.05
CA GLN A 71 -14.67 7.61 17.07
C GLN A 71 -14.56 6.13 17.41
N GLN A 72 -14.42 5.25 16.40
CA GLN A 72 -14.20 3.82 16.62
C GLN A 72 -12.85 3.53 17.30
N LEU A 73 -11.79 4.23 16.91
CA LEU A 73 -10.46 4.12 17.50
C LEU A 73 -10.44 4.61 18.95
N LEU A 74 -11.03 5.79 19.23
CA LEU A 74 -11.16 6.34 20.57
C LEU A 74 -12.03 5.45 21.47
N GLY A 75 -13.10 4.85 20.92
CA GLY A 75 -13.92 3.88 21.64
C GLY A 75 -13.20 2.56 21.94
N MET A 76 -12.33 2.12 21.04
CA MET A 76 -11.52 0.90 21.22
C MET A 76 -10.38 1.10 22.24
N PHE A 77 -9.88 2.33 22.37
CA PHE A 77 -8.80 2.69 23.29
C PHE A 77 -9.24 3.80 24.26
N PRO A 78 -9.96 3.46 25.33
CA PRO A 78 -10.48 4.43 26.30
C PRO A 78 -9.40 5.29 27.00
N ASN A 79 -8.13 4.90 26.93
CA ASN A 79 -6.98 5.60 27.54
C ASN A 79 -6.09 6.35 26.52
N LEU A 80 -6.49 6.52 25.25
CA LEU A 80 -5.69 7.30 24.28
C LEU A 80 -5.77 8.81 24.49
N PHE A 81 -6.85 9.29 25.12
CA PHE A 81 -7.10 10.73 25.28
C PHE A 81 -6.04 11.49 26.10
N PRO A 82 -5.53 10.96 27.24
CA PRO A 82 -4.44 11.60 27.99
C PRO A 82 -3.12 11.67 27.22
N ILE A 83 -2.81 10.65 26.42
CA ILE A 83 -1.57 10.57 25.64
C ILE A 83 -1.62 11.57 24.47
N LEU A 84 -2.76 11.65 23.78
CA LEU A 84 -3.00 12.65 22.73
C LEU A 84 -2.91 14.08 23.26
N ARG A 85 -3.37 14.33 24.48
CA ARG A 85 -3.23 15.63 25.15
C ARG A 85 -1.77 16.04 25.37
N HIS A 86 -0.91 15.10 25.77
CA HIS A 86 0.52 15.38 25.93
C HIS A 86 1.25 15.59 24.59
N LEU A 87 0.75 14.98 23.50
CA LEU A 87 1.37 15.05 22.17
C LEU A 87 0.94 16.30 21.38
N VAL A 88 -0.28 16.80 21.61
CA VAL A 88 -0.83 18.02 20.97
C VAL A 88 -0.52 19.30 21.77
N GLY A 89 0.12 19.17 22.94
CA GLY A 89 0.66 20.31 23.68
C GLY A 89 -0.42 21.14 24.39
N TYR A 90 -1.12 20.54 25.36
CA TYR A 90 -1.92 21.27 26.34
C TYR A 90 -1.78 20.75 27.77
#